data_AF-A0A940JN63-F1
#
_entry.id   AF-A0A940JN63-F1
#
_cell.length_a   1.000
_cell.length_b   1.000
_cell.length_c   1.000
_cell.angle_alpha   90.00
_cell.angle_beta   90.00
_cell.angle_gamma   90.00
#
_symmetry.space_group_name_H-M   'P 1'
#
loop_
_entity.id
_entity.type
_entity.pdbx_description
1 polymer ?
#
loop_
_entity_poly.entity_id
_entity_poly.type
_entity_poly.pdbx_seq_one_letter_code
_entity_poly.pdbx_strand_id
1 'polypeptide(L)'
;MSARKTEDAGIRRRELLGGAALLGAAGAVGVARILPRAGEAGVVIFDGARPASRAFAKGSAAPRRIDLAQDASSNWRALRTLRKGERVAGFTPWGAYVSARGWLEEQGLRLVSEQLDRRTGLIAWTMA
;
A
#
# COMPACT_ATOMS: atom_id res chain seq x y z
N MET A 1 54.52 -12.70 10.24
CA MET A 1 53.50 -13.77 10.22
C MET A 1 52.18 -13.15 9.79
N SER A 2 51.45 -13.89 8.97
CA SER A 2 50.48 -13.47 7.95
C SER A 2 49.32 -12.55 8.32
N ALA A 3 48.93 -11.82 7.26
CA ALA A 3 47.73 -11.05 7.02
C ALA A 3 46.40 -11.74 7.38
N ARG A 4 45.41 -10.91 7.72
CA ARG A 4 44.13 -10.93 7.00
C ARG A 4 43.55 -9.51 6.86
N LYS A 5 43.45 -9.12 5.58
CA LYS A 5 42.66 -8.03 5.00
C LYS A 5 41.22 -8.53 4.84
N THR A 6 40.31 -7.58 4.60
CA THR A 6 38.89 -7.65 4.16
C THR A 6 37.85 -7.68 5.29
N GLU A 7 36.78 -6.88 5.29
CA GLU A 7 36.13 -6.12 4.22
C GLU A 7 35.35 -4.94 4.84
N ASP A 8 35.62 -3.73 4.35
CA ASP A 8 34.66 -2.64 4.30
C ASP A 8 33.57 -3.05 3.29
N ALA A 9 32.32 -3.20 3.73
CA ALA A 9 31.24 -3.61 2.85
C ALA A 9 29.89 -2.99 3.26
N GLY A 10 29.72 -1.74 2.83
CA GLY A 10 28.51 -1.36 2.13
C GLY A 10 27.35 -0.89 3.01
N ILE A 11 27.31 0.43 3.22
CA ILE A 11 26.03 1.15 3.32
C ILE A 11 25.16 0.68 2.15
N ARG A 12 24.07 0.01 2.48
CA ARG A 12 23.22 -0.66 1.49
C ARG A 12 22.54 0.42 0.67
N ARG A 13 22.64 0.35 -0.66
CA ARG A 13 21.97 1.25 -1.64
C ARG A 13 20.45 1.42 -1.45
N ARG A 14 19.82 0.69 -0.53
CA ARG A 14 18.41 0.83 -0.14
C ARG A 14 18.13 1.94 0.88
N GLU A 15 19.16 2.55 1.47
CA GLU A 15 19.00 3.61 2.49
C GLU A 15 19.08 5.03 1.92
N LEU A 16 19.29 5.20 0.60
CA LEU A 16 19.61 6.51 0.02
C LEU A 16 18.64 7.03 -1.05
N LEU A 17 17.48 6.40 -1.28
CA LEU A 17 16.48 6.94 -2.23
C LEU A 17 15.07 6.86 -1.65
N GLY A 18 14.59 7.98 -1.13
CA GLY A 18 13.20 8.16 -0.71
C GLY A 18 13.00 9.19 0.39
N GLY A 19 13.73 10.30 0.37
CA GLY A 19 13.46 11.43 1.25
C GLY A 19 12.13 12.09 0.88
N ALA A 20 11.17 12.09 1.80
CA ALA A 20 10.15 13.13 1.94
C ALA A 20 9.51 13.03 3.34
N ALA A 21 9.93 13.96 4.22
CA ALA A 21 9.25 14.54 5.38
C ALA A 21 8.49 13.63 6.37
N LEU A 22 9.13 13.40 7.53
CA LEU A 22 8.47 13.16 8.81
C LEU A 22 7.81 14.46 9.33
N LEU A 23 6.47 14.51 9.38
CA LEU A 23 5.75 15.50 10.19
C LEU A 23 4.50 14.85 10.82
N GLY A 24 4.41 14.93 12.15
CA GLY A 24 3.15 14.80 12.91
C GLY A 24 2.96 13.51 13.70
N ALA A 25 3.53 13.43 14.91
CA ALA A 25 3.00 12.56 15.95
C ALA A 25 1.93 13.35 16.75
N ALA A 26 0.69 12.87 16.77
CA ALA A 26 -0.30 13.25 17.77
C ALA A 26 -1.29 12.11 18.01
N GLY A 27 -1.33 11.62 19.25
CA GLY A 27 -2.54 11.12 19.89
C GLY A 27 -2.90 9.65 19.69
N ALA A 28 -2.81 8.88 20.77
CA ALA A 28 -3.53 7.63 20.94
C ALA A 28 -5.04 7.86 20.80
N VAL A 29 -5.64 7.41 19.69
CA VAL A 29 -7.09 7.32 19.51
C VAL A 29 -7.36 5.99 18.81
N GLY A 30 -8.35 5.27 19.32
CA GLY A 30 -8.66 3.88 18.94
C GLY A 30 -8.60 3.60 17.44
N VAL A 31 -8.20 2.36 17.15
CA VAL A 31 -8.00 1.69 15.85
C VAL A 31 -9.26 1.70 14.93
N ALA A 32 -10.28 2.49 15.25
CA ALA A 32 -11.59 2.49 14.60
C ALA A 32 -11.90 3.74 13.73
N ARG A 33 -11.01 4.74 13.58
CA ARG A 33 -11.38 5.99 12.89
C ARG A 33 -10.49 6.53 11.76
N ILE A 34 -9.43 5.84 11.35
CA ILE A 34 -8.62 6.33 10.22
C ILE A 34 -8.22 5.21 9.26
N LEU A 35 -9.20 4.39 8.91
CA LEU A 35 -9.23 3.87 7.55
C LEU A 35 -10.24 4.75 6.82
N PRO A 36 -9.89 5.34 5.67
CA PRO A 36 -10.87 5.98 4.81
C PRO A 36 -11.99 4.96 4.64
N ARG A 37 -13.24 5.34 4.91
CA ARG A 37 -14.36 4.40 4.95
C ARG A 37 -14.32 3.53 3.69
N ALA A 38 -13.84 2.30 3.85
CA ALA A 38 -13.88 1.28 2.80
C ALA A 38 -15.33 0.96 2.39
N GLY A 39 -16.31 1.52 3.10
CA GLY A 39 -17.73 1.50 2.75
C GLY A 39 -18.14 2.41 1.60
N GLU A 40 -17.30 3.36 1.16
CA GLU A 40 -17.60 4.19 -0.02
C GLU A 40 -16.75 3.86 -1.25
N ALA A 41 -15.78 2.94 -1.12
CA ALA A 41 -14.95 2.53 -2.25
C ALA A 41 -15.73 1.57 -3.18
N GLY A 42 -15.68 1.83 -4.48
CA GLY A 42 -16.16 0.89 -5.49
C GLY A 42 -15.23 -0.31 -5.66
N VAL A 43 -13.95 -0.13 -5.33
CA VAL A 43 -12.91 -1.16 -5.49
C VAL A 43 -12.01 -1.21 -4.26
N VAL A 44 -11.75 -2.42 -3.75
CA VAL A 44 -10.74 -2.67 -2.72
C VAL A 44 -9.57 -3.46 -3.27
N ILE A 45 -8.36 -2.96 -3.04
CA ILE A 45 -7.09 -3.60 -3.38
C ILE A 45 -6.42 -4.10 -2.10
N PHE A 46 -6.06 -5.38 -2.07
CA PHE A 46 -5.48 -6.01 -0.89
C PHE A 46 -4.41 -7.03 -1.26
N ASP A 47 -3.62 -7.46 -0.28
CA ASP A 47 -2.61 -8.50 -0.40
C ASP A 47 -3.06 -9.73 0.40
N GLY A 48 -3.53 -10.74 -0.32
CA GLY A 48 -4.04 -12.00 0.23
C GLY A 48 -3.02 -12.81 1.01
N ALA A 49 -1.71 -12.58 0.87
CA ALA A 49 -0.70 -13.24 1.69
C ALA A 49 -0.69 -12.70 3.14
N ARG A 50 -1.19 -11.47 3.36
CA ARG A 50 -1.17 -10.78 4.66
C ARG A 50 -2.51 -10.90 5.39
N PRO A 51 -2.57 -11.48 6.61
CA PRO A 51 -3.83 -11.66 7.35
C PRO A 51 -4.61 -10.36 7.59
N ALA A 52 -3.93 -9.28 7.98
CA ALA A 52 -4.56 -7.99 8.24
C ALA A 52 -5.17 -7.36 6.98
N SER A 53 -4.51 -7.54 5.84
CA SER A 53 -5.00 -7.09 4.53
C SER A 53 -6.22 -7.88 4.06
N ARG A 54 -6.24 -9.21 4.27
CA ARG A 54 -7.43 -10.04 4.04
C ARG A 54 -8.61 -9.61 4.92
N ALA A 55 -8.36 -9.33 6.20
CA ALA A 55 -9.40 -8.91 7.13
C ALA A 55 -10.04 -7.57 6.68
N PHE A 56 -9.21 -6.63 6.23
CA PHE A 56 -9.67 -5.38 5.63
C PHE A 56 -10.58 -5.61 4.41
N ALA A 57 -10.17 -6.45 3.46
CA ALA A 57 -10.96 -6.73 2.27
C ALA A 57 -12.30 -7.42 2.58
N LYS A 58 -12.31 -8.34 3.56
CA LYS A 58 -13.52 -9.01 4.04
C LYS A 58 -14.50 -8.04 4.72
N GLY A 59 -13.98 -7.04 5.44
CA GLY A 59 -14.80 -6.02 6.12
C GLY A 59 -15.34 -4.92 5.22
N SER A 60 -14.92 -4.84 3.96
CA SER A 60 -15.40 -3.83 3.01
C SER A 60 -16.68 -4.25 2.28
N ALA A 61 -17.57 -3.29 2.08
CA ALA A 61 -18.77 -3.41 1.24
C ALA A 61 -18.49 -3.18 -0.25
N ALA A 62 -17.25 -2.95 -0.66
CA ALA A 62 -16.91 -2.69 -2.05
C ALA A 62 -17.34 -3.86 -2.96
N PRO A 63 -18.04 -3.58 -4.08
CA PRO A 63 -18.52 -4.62 -4.99
C PRO A 63 -17.38 -5.35 -5.69
N ARG A 64 -16.21 -4.70 -5.86
CA ARG A 64 -15.03 -5.27 -6.49
C ARG A 64 -13.88 -5.38 -5.50
N ARG A 65 -13.22 -6.53 -5.49
CA ARG A 65 -12.02 -6.79 -4.69
C ARG A 65 -10.91 -7.33 -5.59
N ILE A 66 -9.70 -6.81 -5.44
CA ILE A 66 -8.52 -7.21 -6.23
C ILE A 66 -7.45 -7.68 -5.24
N ASP A 67 -7.11 -8.97 -5.30
CA ASP A 67 -6.05 -9.58 -4.50
C ASP A 67 -4.72 -9.56 -5.25
N LEU A 68 -3.75 -8.78 -4.80
CA LEU A 68 -2.44 -8.68 -5.43
C LEU A 68 -1.51 -9.88 -5.15
N ALA A 69 -1.86 -10.75 -4.20
CA ALA A 69 -1.09 -11.97 -3.89
C ALA A 69 -1.45 -13.15 -4.80
N GLN A 70 -2.64 -13.12 -5.40
CA GLN A 70 -3.11 -14.10 -6.38
C GLN A 70 -2.62 -13.74 -7.78
N ASP A 71 -2.57 -14.72 -8.69
CA ASP A 71 -1.97 -14.68 -10.03
C ASP A 71 -1.67 -13.25 -10.56
N ALA A 72 -0.40 -12.88 -10.44
CA ALA A 72 0.10 -11.53 -10.66
C ALA A 72 -0.21 -11.00 -12.07
N SER A 73 -0.53 -11.87 -13.04
CA SER A 73 -0.83 -11.43 -14.40
C SER A 73 -2.25 -10.87 -14.54
N SER A 74 -3.23 -11.50 -13.89
CA SER A 74 -4.66 -11.19 -14.08
C SER A 74 -5.12 -10.04 -13.18
N ASN A 75 -4.68 -10.03 -11.93
CA ASN A 75 -5.11 -9.03 -10.96
C ASN A 75 -4.45 -7.67 -11.16
N TRP A 76 -3.18 -7.65 -11.59
CA TRP A 76 -2.53 -6.41 -12.01
C TRP A 76 -3.12 -5.86 -13.31
N ARG A 77 -3.57 -6.74 -14.23
CA ARG A 77 -4.33 -6.31 -15.41
C ARG A 77 -5.66 -5.69 -14.99
N ALA A 78 -6.37 -6.31 -14.05
CA ALA A 78 -7.63 -5.78 -13.52
C ALA A 78 -7.46 -4.39 -12.89
N LEU A 79 -6.35 -4.16 -12.17
CA LEU A 79 -6.02 -2.85 -11.61
C LEU A 79 -5.83 -1.79 -12.71
N ARG A 80 -5.16 -2.14 -13.81
CA ARG A 80 -4.92 -1.23 -14.94
C ARG A 80 -6.18 -0.85 -15.73
N THR A 81 -7.30 -1.55 -15.52
CA THR A 81 -8.58 -1.16 -16.14
C THR A 81 -9.35 -0.11 -15.34
N LEU A 82 -8.89 0.21 -14.12
CA LEU A 82 -9.51 1.20 -13.26
C LEU A 82 -9.28 2.59 -13.83
N ARG A 83 -10.30 3.45 -13.81
CA ARG A 83 -10.23 4.78 -14.42
C ARG A 83 -10.82 5.86 -13.53
N LYS A 84 -10.53 7.11 -13.87
CA LYS A 84 -11.09 8.31 -13.23
C LYS A 84 -12.60 8.15 -12.97
N GLY A 85 -13.03 8.46 -11.75
CA GLY A 85 -14.42 8.29 -11.28
C GLY A 85 -14.65 7.03 -10.45
N GLU A 86 -13.71 6.08 -10.45
CA GLU A 86 -13.72 4.97 -9.50
C GLU A 86 -13.05 5.39 -8.18
N ARG A 87 -13.73 5.14 -7.05
CA ARG A 87 -13.12 5.28 -5.73
C ARG A 87 -12.47 3.97 -5.33
N VAL A 88 -11.15 4.01 -5.14
CA VAL A 88 -10.32 2.86 -4.80
C VAL A 88 -9.83 3.01 -3.36
N ALA A 89 -9.94 1.94 -2.58
CA ALA A 89 -9.31 1.84 -1.27
C ALA A 89 -8.33 0.67 -1.25
N GLY A 90 -7.24 0.80 -0.50
CA GLY A 90 -6.27 -0.28 -0.37
C GLY A 90 -5.67 -0.40 1.02
N PHE A 91 -5.25 -1.62 1.34
CA PHE A 91 -4.47 -1.91 2.53
C PHE A 91 -3.35 -2.91 2.20
N THR A 92 -2.18 -2.41 1.81
CA THR A 92 -1.14 -3.21 1.13
C THR A 92 0.26 -2.90 1.66
N PRO A 93 1.27 -3.78 1.45
CA PRO A 93 2.67 -3.45 1.74
C PRO A 93 3.18 -2.31 0.84
N TRP A 94 4.26 -1.66 1.26
CA TRP A 94 4.87 -0.53 0.54
C TRP A 94 5.09 -0.77 -0.96
N GLY A 95 5.71 -1.88 -1.35
CA GLY A 95 6.00 -2.16 -2.76
C GLY A 95 4.74 -2.29 -3.63
N ALA A 96 3.70 -2.95 -3.09
CA ALA A 96 2.43 -3.11 -3.77
C ALA A 96 1.67 -1.78 -3.86
N TYR A 97 1.71 -0.98 -2.79
CA TYR A 97 1.15 0.37 -2.78
C TYR A 97 1.79 1.27 -3.84
N VAL A 98 3.12 1.39 -3.86
CA VAL A 98 3.84 2.26 -4.83
C VAL A 98 3.52 1.84 -6.26
N SER A 99 3.51 0.53 -6.53
CA SER A 99 3.21 0.00 -7.86
C SER A 99 1.75 0.28 -8.26
N ALA A 100 0.79 0.01 -7.37
CA ALA A 100 -0.63 0.26 -7.62
C ALA A 100 -0.90 1.74 -7.85
N ARG A 101 -0.33 2.61 -7.00
CA ARG A 101 -0.48 4.06 -7.07
C ARG A 101 0.01 4.61 -8.40
N GLY A 102 1.20 4.21 -8.86
CA GLY A 102 1.75 4.68 -10.14
C GLY A 102 0.80 4.40 -11.31
N TRP A 103 0.30 3.17 -11.41
CA TRP A 103 -0.69 2.81 -12.43
C TRP A 103 -1.99 3.61 -12.29
N LEU A 104 -2.52 3.76 -11.08
CA LEU A 104 -3.77 4.49 -10.86
C LEU A 104 -3.63 5.99 -11.16
N GLU A 105 -2.47 6.58 -10.88
CA GLU A 105 -2.15 7.97 -11.25
C GLU A 105 -2.07 8.15 -12.77
N GLU A 106 -1.51 7.18 -13.50
CA GLU A 106 -1.52 7.16 -14.97
C GLU A 106 -2.94 7.07 -15.54
N GLN A 107 -3.86 6.40 -14.83
CA GLN A 107 -5.29 6.35 -15.19
C GLN A 107 -6.10 7.56 -14.70
N GLY A 108 -5.43 8.56 -14.12
CA GLY A 108 -6.00 9.83 -13.73
C GLY A 108 -6.64 9.88 -12.35
N LEU A 109 -6.51 8.83 -11.53
CA LEU A 109 -6.89 8.87 -10.12
C LEU A 109 -5.83 9.62 -9.32
N ARG A 110 -6.24 10.24 -8.20
CA ARG A 110 -5.33 10.95 -7.31
C ARG A 110 -5.42 10.42 -5.89
N LEU A 111 -4.29 10.47 -5.18
CA LEU A 111 -4.22 10.11 -3.77
C LEU A 111 -5.11 11.07 -2.95
N VAL A 112 -6.06 10.49 -2.23
CA VAL A 112 -6.97 11.21 -1.32
C VAL A 112 -6.47 11.12 0.10
N SER A 113 -5.98 9.94 0.51
CA SER A 113 -5.40 9.74 1.83
C SER A 113 -4.43 8.56 1.86
N GLU A 114 -3.47 8.63 2.77
CA GLU A 114 -2.45 7.61 3.02
C GLU A 114 -2.14 7.57 4.51
N GLN A 115 -2.02 6.38 5.07
CA GLN A 115 -1.58 6.17 6.44
C GLN A 115 -0.83 4.85 6.58
N LEU A 116 0.38 4.92 7.15
CA LEU A 116 1.12 3.74 7.57
C LEU A 116 0.57 3.20 8.89
N ASP A 117 0.10 1.96 8.87
CA ASP A 117 -0.14 1.17 10.09
C ASP A 117 1.19 0.57 10.57
N ARG A 118 1.77 1.20 11.59
CA ARG A 118 3.04 0.76 12.20
C ARG A 118 2.98 -0.63 12.83
N ARG A 119 1.79 -1.10 13.23
CA ARG A 119 1.64 -2.42 13.86
C ARG A 119 1.76 -3.54 12.82
N THR A 120 1.23 -3.33 11.63
CA THR A 120 1.18 -4.34 10.57
C THR A 120 2.23 -4.12 9.47
N GLY A 121 2.84 -2.93 9.42
CA GLY A 121 3.72 -2.52 8.33
C GLY A 121 2.99 -2.39 6.99
N LEU A 122 1.68 -2.16 7.02
CA LEU A 122 0.82 -1.99 5.86
C LEU A 122 0.41 -0.53 5.72
N ILE A 123 0.09 -0.13 4.50
CA ILE A 123 -0.32 1.22 4.16
C ILE A 123 -1.81 1.16 3.83
N ALA A 124 -2.60 1.92 4.56
CA ALA A 124 -3.98 2.21 4.23
C ALA A 124 -4.04 3.43 3.34
N TRP A 125 -4.79 3.36 2.25
CA TRP A 125 -4.83 4.45 1.28
C TRP A 125 -6.15 4.49 0.51
N THR A 126 -6.46 5.67 -0.03
CA THR A 126 -7.55 5.85 -1.00
C THR A 126 -7.15 6.70 -2.17
N MET A 127 -7.72 6.39 -3.33
CA MET A 127 -7.61 7.17 -4.56
C MET A 127 -8.98 7.37 -5.20
N ALA A 128 -9.17 8.49 -5.90
CA ALA A 128 -10.38 8.82 -6.66
C ALA A 128 -10.06 9.71 -7.86
#